data_AF-K1QT84-F1
#
_entry.id   AF-K1QT84-F1
#
_cell.length_a   1.000
_cell.length_b   1.000
_cell.length_c   1.000
_cell.angle_alpha   90.00
_cell.angle_beta   90.00
_cell.angle_gamma   90.00
#
_symmetry.space_group_name_H-M   'P 1'
#
loop_
_entity.id
_entity.type
_entity.pdbx_description
1 polymer ?
#
loop_
_entity_poly.entity_id
_entity_poly.type
_entity_poly.pdbx_seq_one_letter_code
_entity_poly.pdbx_strand_id
1 'polypeptide(L)'
;MLFNYNGKFLSTQKHCAAQGNKAMFSISSKMKDLNFNVETQLNVFDTYVKSVLSYGAEIWGFHKGQDVEKVHINFCKKVLGVRKNTCNSAVYYEVGRFPLEIFRKQKIFKYWFKLRNSKNCILKACYEDMVKNNDIWISNIRKELSILGLADLYQSTMKESVILDIIFNRMCDVFKQKVVNDISNASKCILYKHVVDHFCLQVYLKKPIHVKYRKLITRLRLSSHDLKIETGRYENLTRDCRKCESCNLNVIEDEFHFLLICPSLCSLRDKYIKKYYSRKPSVYKVIQLLSTSNTKELCNLGKYLYYANKQRTLHVNYPN
;
A
#
# COMPACT_ATOMS: atom_id res chain seq x y z
N MET A 1 1.75 -2.48 -28.09
CA MET A 1 0.47 -2.91 -27.47
C MET A 1 0.06 -4.19 -28.18
N LEU A 2 -0.43 -5.21 -27.47
CA LEU A 2 -0.82 -6.49 -28.08
C LEU A 2 -2.33 -6.55 -28.24
N PHE A 3 -2.80 -6.50 -29.49
CA PHE A 3 -4.21 -6.65 -29.81
C PHE A 3 -4.53 -8.13 -29.98
N ASN A 4 -5.62 -8.57 -29.35
CA ASN A 4 -6.19 -9.90 -29.59
C ASN A 4 -7.48 -9.74 -30.40
N TYR A 5 -7.78 -10.74 -31.22
CA TYR A 5 -8.99 -10.81 -32.05
C TYR A 5 -10.31 -10.66 -31.26
N ASN A 6 -10.30 -11.00 -29.96
CA ASN A 6 -11.48 -10.95 -29.09
C ASN A 6 -11.72 -9.58 -28.41
N GLY A 7 -10.93 -8.56 -28.74
CA GLY A 7 -11.04 -7.22 -28.14
C GLY A 7 -10.69 -7.14 -26.66
N LYS A 8 -10.21 -8.24 -26.04
CA LYS A 8 -9.83 -8.27 -24.62
C LYS A 8 -8.35 -7.95 -24.45
N PHE A 9 -8.06 -7.02 -23.54
CA PHE A 9 -6.69 -6.56 -23.26
C PHE A 9 -5.92 -7.43 -22.24
N LEU A 10 -6.27 -8.71 -22.11
CA LEU A 10 -5.60 -9.64 -21.19
C LEU A 10 -4.13 -9.87 -21.58
N SER A 11 -3.85 -10.07 -22.86
CA SER A 11 -2.46 -10.21 -23.35
C SER A 11 -1.67 -8.92 -23.17
N THR A 12 -2.30 -7.76 -23.41
CA THR A 12 -1.67 -6.45 -23.20
C THR A 12 -1.28 -6.23 -21.74
N GLN A 13 -2.17 -6.48 -20.77
CA GLN A 13 -1.81 -6.28 -19.35
C GLN A 13 -0.65 -7.22 -18.93
N LYS A 14 -0.63 -8.47 -19.41
CA LYS A 14 0.41 -9.45 -19.08
C LYS A 14 1.75 -9.02 -19.66
N HIS A 15 1.76 -8.57 -20.92
CA HIS A 15 2.96 -8.05 -21.55
C HIS A 15 3.49 -6.80 -20.82
N CYS A 16 2.64 -5.82 -20.52
CA CYS A 16 3.02 -4.64 -19.75
C CYS A 16 3.55 -5.01 -18.36
N ALA A 17 2.91 -5.95 -17.66
CA ALA A 17 3.38 -6.44 -16.37
C ALA A 17 4.73 -7.16 -16.47
N ALA A 18 4.97 -7.96 -17.50
CA ALA A 18 6.25 -8.63 -17.72
C ALA A 18 7.38 -7.63 -17.97
N GLN A 19 7.15 -6.63 -18.82
CA GLN A 19 8.12 -5.56 -19.07
C GLN A 19 8.35 -4.69 -17.83
N GLY A 20 7.28 -4.35 -17.10
CA GLY A 20 7.36 -3.61 -15.85
C GLY A 20 8.13 -4.37 -14.77
N ASN A 21 7.98 -5.69 -14.67
CA ASN A 21 8.79 -6.53 -13.79
C ASN A 21 10.26 -6.50 -14.17
N LYS A 22 10.61 -6.62 -15.47
CA LYS A 22 12.01 -6.53 -15.92
C LYS A 22 12.63 -5.19 -15.53
N ALA A 23 11.93 -4.08 -15.78
CA ALA A 23 12.36 -2.75 -15.36
C ALA A 23 12.53 -2.66 -13.84
N MET A 24 11.56 -3.17 -13.09
CA MET A 24 11.58 -3.23 -11.63
C MET A 24 12.79 -4.00 -11.08
N PHE A 25 13.13 -5.14 -11.67
CA PHE A 25 14.28 -5.94 -11.23
C PHE A 25 15.59 -5.18 -11.42
N SER A 26 15.80 -4.57 -12.59
CA SER A 26 16.98 -3.77 -12.89
C SER A 26 17.13 -2.60 -11.92
N ILE A 27 16.05 -1.84 -11.70
CA ILE A 27 16.02 -0.70 -10.79
C ILE A 27 16.25 -1.13 -9.34
N SER A 28 15.57 -2.20 -8.91
CA SER A 28 15.72 -2.73 -7.56
C SER A 28 17.14 -3.15 -7.22
N SER A 29 17.94 -3.58 -8.20
CA SER A 29 19.34 -3.91 -7.98
C SER A 29 20.13 -2.64 -7.66
N LYS A 30 20.05 -1.63 -8.53
CA LYS A 30 20.76 -0.36 -8.37
C LYS A 30 20.34 0.41 -7.11
N MET A 31 19.06 0.36 -6.76
CA MET A 31 18.53 0.99 -5.54
C MET A 31 19.17 0.45 -4.25
N LYS A 32 19.54 -0.83 -4.22
CA LYS A 32 20.18 -1.42 -3.04
C LYS A 32 21.57 -0.85 -2.83
N ASP A 33 22.32 -0.69 -3.92
CA ASP A 33 23.71 -0.21 -3.88
C ASP A 33 23.75 1.26 -3.43
N LEU A 34 22.78 2.07 -3.87
CA LEU A 34 22.70 3.50 -3.57
C LEU A 34 21.98 3.86 -2.26
N ASN A 35 21.47 2.87 -1.51
CA ASN A 35 20.80 3.06 -0.20
C ASN A 35 19.72 4.18 -0.18
N PHE A 36 18.91 4.27 -1.23
CA PHE A 36 17.87 5.30 -1.33
C PHE A 36 16.87 5.27 -0.16
N ASN A 37 16.40 6.45 0.25
CA ASN A 37 15.30 6.57 1.20
C ASN A 37 13.97 6.10 0.57
N VAL A 38 12.91 5.94 1.36
CA VAL A 38 11.62 5.42 0.87
C VAL A 38 11.04 6.31 -0.22
N GLU A 39 11.03 7.62 -0.02
CA GLU A 39 10.45 8.59 -0.96
C GLU A 39 11.14 8.57 -2.32
N THR A 40 12.47 8.56 -2.34
CA THR A 40 13.26 8.41 -3.56
C THR A 40 12.97 7.07 -4.24
N GLN A 41 12.83 5.97 -3.49
CA GLN A 41 12.46 4.67 -4.09
C GLN A 41 11.10 4.75 -4.80
N LEU A 42 10.12 5.40 -4.18
CA LEU A 42 8.79 5.60 -4.75
C LEU A 42 8.81 6.49 -5.99
N ASN A 43 9.60 7.57 -5.98
CA ASN A 43 9.72 8.48 -7.13
C ASN A 43 10.38 7.78 -8.32
N VAL A 44 11.41 6.97 -8.08
CA VAL A 44 12.07 6.19 -9.15
C VAL A 44 11.11 5.13 -9.73
N PHE A 45 10.21 4.56 -8.92
CA PHE A 45 9.16 3.70 -9.45
C PHE A 45 8.22 4.46 -10.40
N ASP A 46 7.81 5.67 -10.01
CA ASP A 46 6.89 6.49 -10.81
C ASP A 46 7.50 6.95 -12.14
N THR A 47 8.79 7.26 -12.16
CA THR A 47 9.45 7.72 -13.39
C THR A 47 9.68 6.59 -14.38
N TYR A 48 10.22 5.45 -13.92
CA TYR A 48 10.67 4.39 -14.83
C TYR A 48 9.71 3.22 -14.99
N VAL A 49 9.01 2.80 -13.94
CA VAL A 49 8.20 1.57 -13.98
C VAL A 49 6.75 1.87 -14.29
N LYS A 50 6.17 2.90 -13.65
CA LYS A 50 4.79 3.31 -13.91
C LYS A 50 4.56 3.71 -15.37
N SER A 51 5.54 4.33 -16.02
CA SER A 51 5.50 4.68 -17.44
C SER A 51 5.37 3.44 -18.33
N VAL A 52 6.18 2.40 -18.09
CA VAL A 52 6.12 1.11 -18.79
C VAL A 52 4.79 0.39 -18.53
N LEU A 53 4.35 0.35 -17.27
CA LEU A 53 3.10 -0.30 -16.87
C LEU A 53 1.84 0.38 -17.43
N SER A 54 1.91 1.69 -17.67
CA SER A 54 0.79 2.51 -18.14
C SER A 54 0.90 2.85 -19.62
N TYR A 55 1.73 2.12 -20.38
CA TYR A 55 1.91 2.34 -21.81
C TYR A 55 0.62 2.04 -22.57
N GLY A 56 0.08 3.05 -23.27
CA GLY A 56 -1.15 2.95 -24.05
C GLY A 56 -2.42 2.75 -23.21
N ALA A 57 -2.37 3.06 -21.91
CA ALA A 57 -3.51 2.90 -21.00
C ALA A 57 -4.74 3.73 -21.39
N GLU A 58 -4.60 4.71 -22.28
CA GLU A 58 -5.68 5.50 -22.88
C GLU A 58 -6.71 4.60 -23.61
N ILE A 59 -6.24 3.46 -24.16
CA ILE A 59 -7.07 2.53 -24.94
C ILE A 59 -7.50 1.34 -24.08
N TRP A 60 -6.56 0.65 -23.43
CA TRP A 60 -6.85 -0.59 -22.69
C TRP A 60 -7.15 -0.37 -21.20
N GLY A 61 -7.04 0.86 -20.70
CA GLY A 61 -7.04 1.17 -19.27
C GLY A 61 -8.33 0.83 -18.52
N PHE A 62 -9.46 0.67 -19.23
CA PHE A 62 -10.71 0.19 -18.65
C PHE A 62 -10.63 -1.26 -18.14
N HIS A 63 -9.67 -2.04 -18.62
CA HIS A 63 -9.42 -3.37 -18.08
C HIS A 63 -8.92 -3.28 -16.63
N LYS A 64 -9.37 -4.19 -15.75
CA LYS A 64 -9.01 -4.19 -14.32
C LYS A 64 -7.50 -4.21 -14.05
N GLY A 65 -6.70 -4.78 -14.95
CA GLY A 65 -5.25 -4.61 -14.89
C GLY A 65 -4.57 -5.36 -13.74
N GLN A 66 -5.12 -6.48 -13.27
CA GLN A 66 -4.66 -7.14 -12.03
C GLN A 66 -3.17 -7.47 -12.02
N ASP A 67 -2.61 -7.92 -13.16
CA ASP A 67 -1.20 -8.28 -13.25
C ASP A 67 -0.28 -7.05 -13.18
N VAL A 68 -0.74 -5.91 -13.70
CA VAL A 68 -0.04 -4.62 -13.59
C VAL A 68 -0.06 -4.13 -12.15
N GLU A 69 -1.21 -4.22 -11.49
CA GLU A 69 -1.36 -3.82 -10.08
C GLU A 69 -0.51 -4.70 -9.15
N LYS A 70 -0.38 -6.00 -9.46
CA LYS A 70 0.52 -6.92 -8.73
C LYS A 70 1.97 -6.42 -8.73
N VAL A 71 2.47 -5.84 -9.83
CA VAL A 71 3.84 -5.29 -9.88
C VAL A 71 3.98 -4.15 -8.88
N HIS A 72 3.02 -3.23 -8.85
CA HIS A 72 3.04 -2.05 -7.97
C HIS A 72 2.94 -2.44 -6.49
N ILE A 73 1.98 -3.30 -6.12
CA ILE A 73 1.80 -3.71 -4.72
C ILE A 73 2.97 -4.54 -4.20
N ASN A 74 3.55 -5.42 -5.04
CA ASN A 74 4.73 -6.21 -4.67
C ASN A 74 5.93 -5.30 -4.42
N PHE A 75 6.09 -4.26 -5.22
CA PHE A 75 7.10 -3.24 -4.97
C PHE A 75 6.88 -2.52 -3.65
N CYS A 76 5.67 -2.03 -3.37
CA CYS A 76 5.36 -1.37 -2.10
C CYS A 76 5.66 -2.28 -0.90
N LYS A 77 5.26 -3.56 -0.97
CA LYS A 77 5.57 -4.57 0.07
C LYS A 77 7.07 -4.78 0.25
N LYS A 78 7.84 -4.79 -0.84
CA LYS A 78 9.31 -4.94 -0.82
C LYS A 78 10.00 -3.73 -0.18
N VAL A 79 9.57 -2.52 -0.51
CA VAL A 79 10.07 -1.26 0.09
C VAL A 79 9.82 -1.25 1.60
N LEU A 80 8.61 -1.62 2.01
CA LEU A 80 8.21 -1.75 3.42
C LEU A 80 8.88 -2.92 4.15
N GLY A 81 9.27 -3.98 3.43
CA GLY A 81 9.86 -5.19 4.02
C GLY A 81 8.86 -6.10 4.73
N VAL A 82 7.60 -6.10 4.28
CA VAL A 82 6.52 -6.93 4.83
C VAL A 82 6.30 -8.20 4.01
N ARG A 83 5.57 -9.18 4.57
CA ARG A 83 5.27 -10.45 3.89
C ARG A 83 4.37 -10.21 2.67
N LYS A 84 4.45 -11.12 1.68
CA LYS A 84 3.63 -11.07 0.46
C LYS A 84 2.11 -11.13 0.74
N ASN A 85 1.69 -11.78 1.83
CA ASN A 85 0.29 -11.91 2.24
C ASN A 85 -0.23 -10.76 3.12
N THR A 86 0.58 -9.71 3.35
CA THR A 86 0.13 -8.53 4.11
C THR A 86 -1.03 -7.85 3.39
N CYS A 87 -2.00 -7.32 4.16
CA CYS A 87 -3.18 -6.65 3.62
C CYS A 87 -2.80 -5.51 2.66
N ASN A 88 -3.31 -5.56 1.43
CA ASN A 88 -2.98 -4.56 0.40
C ASN A 88 -3.48 -3.16 0.80
N SER A 89 -4.68 -3.06 1.36
CA SER A 89 -5.30 -1.81 1.79
C SER A 89 -4.43 -1.11 2.85
N ALA A 90 -3.91 -1.86 3.83
CA ALA A 90 -2.98 -1.33 4.83
C ALA A 90 -1.63 -0.93 4.21
N VAL A 91 -1.11 -1.65 3.21
CA VAL A 91 0.12 -1.27 2.49
C VAL A 91 -0.05 0.02 1.70
N TYR A 92 -1.16 0.21 0.99
CA TYR A 92 -1.43 1.46 0.27
C TYR A 92 -1.54 2.64 1.23
N TYR A 93 -2.19 2.43 2.38
CA TYR A 93 -2.31 3.45 3.41
C TYR A 93 -0.94 3.81 4.01
N GLU A 94 -0.11 2.81 4.35
CA GLU A 94 1.20 3.02 4.97
C GLU A 94 2.17 3.79 4.05
N VAL A 95 2.09 3.56 2.73
CA VAL A 95 2.93 4.26 1.75
C VAL A 95 2.28 5.55 1.24
N GLY A 96 0.97 5.72 1.44
CA GLY A 96 0.20 6.84 0.91
C GLY A 96 0.06 6.83 -0.60
N ARG A 97 -0.14 5.65 -1.22
CA ARG A 97 -0.17 5.49 -2.68
C ARG A 97 -1.50 4.98 -3.19
N PHE A 98 -1.90 5.54 -4.33
CA PHE A 98 -3.07 5.08 -5.07
C PHE A 98 -2.73 3.93 -6.01
N PRO A 99 -3.69 3.03 -6.30
CA PRO A 99 -3.54 1.98 -7.31
C PRO A 99 -3.25 2.56 -8.69
N LEU A 100 -2.55 1.80 -9.53
CA LEU A 100 -2.28 2.19 -10.92
C LEU A 100 -3.56 2.33 -11.74
N GLU A 101 -4.63 1.63 -11.38
CA GLU A 101 -5.95 1.79 -12.00
C GLU A 101 -6.42 3.25 -12.06
N ILE A 102 -6.27 4.02 -10.97
CA ILE A 102 -6.72 5.42 -10.92
C ILE A 102 -5.95 6.27 -11.94
N PHE A 103 -4.63 6.07 -12.04
CA PHE A 103 -3.79 6.79 -13.00
C PHE A 103 -4.06 6.37 -14.45
N ARG A 104 -4.39 5.10 -14.69
CA ARG A 104 -4.80 4.62 -16.03
C ARG A 104 -6.13 5.27 -16.44
N LYS A 105 -7.13 5.31 -15.56
CA LYS A 105 -8.40 6.00 -15.81
C LYS A 105 -8.20 7.50 -16.04
N GLN A 106 -7.32 8.15 -15.27
CA GLN A 106 -6.98 9.55 -15.48
C GLN A 106 -6.43 9.81 -16.91
N LYS A 107 -5.57 8.93 -17.43
CA LYS A 107 -5.09 9.01 -18.81
C LYS A 107 -6.20 8.87 -19.83
N ILE A 108 -7.14 7.95 -19.61
CA ILE A 108 -8.31 7.77 -20.47
C ILE A 108 -9.14 9.05 -20.54
N PHE A 109 -9.48 9.65 -19.39
CA PHE A 109 -10.26 10.89 -19.37
C PHE A 109 -9.52 12.04 -20.06
N LYS A 110 -8.21 12.18 -19.84
CA LYS A 110 -7.38 13.17 -20.58
C LYS A 110 -7.43 12.93 -22.09
N TYR A 111 -7.35 11.68 -22.52
CA TYR A 111 -7.43 11.33 -23.93
C TYR A 111 -8.82 11.60 -24.52
N TRP A 112 -9.88 11.32 -23.77
CA TRP A 112 -11.25 11.63 -24.15
C TRP A 112 -11.47 13.12 -24.41
N PHE A 113 -11.02 13.99 -23.51
CA PHE A 113 -11.12 15.42 -23.75
C PHE A 113 -10.27 15.89 -24.94
N LYS A 114 -9.06 15.32 -25.11
CA LYS A 114 -8.23 15.58 -26.28
C LYS A 114 -8.94 15.23 -27.59
N LEU A 115 -9.68 14.12 -27.64
CA LEU A 115 -10.47 13.74 -28.81
C LEU A 115 -11.66 14.69 -29.04
N ARG A 116 -12.41 15.00 -27.98
CA ARG A 116 -13.56 15.91 -28.04
C ARG A 116 -13.18 17.31 -28.54
N ASN A 117 -12.00 17.79 -28.16
CA ASN A 117 -11.50 19.13 -28.49
C ASN A 117 -10.52 19.14 -29.68
N SER A 118 -10.39 18.02 -30.40
CA SER A 118 -9.43 17.91 -31.50
C SER A 118 -9.83 18.80 -32.68
N LYS A 119 -8.88 19.59 -33.20
CA LYS A 119 -9.02 20.35 -34.45
C LYS A 119 -8.75 19.50 -35.70
N ASN A 120 -8.17 18.31 -35.54
CA ASN A 120 -7.91 17.41 -36.65
C ASN A 120 -9.24 16.80 -37.14
N CYS A 121 -9.55 17.01 -38.42
CA CYS A 121 -10.81 16.59 -39.04
C CYS A 121 -11.04 15.07 -38.95
N ILE A 122 -10.00 14.25 -39.10
CA ILE A 122 -10.10 12.80 -39.03
C ILE A 122 -10.45 12.36 -37.61
N LEU A 123 -9.71 12.85 -36.62
CA LEU A 123 -9.97 12.49 -35.21
C LEU A 123 -11.35 12.94 -34.75
N LYS A 124 -11.79 14.11 -35.21
CA LYS A 124 -13.13 14.64 -34.92
C LYS A 124 -14.21 13.77 -35.56
N ALA A 125 -14.08 13.42 -36.84
CA ALA A 125 -15.02 12.56 -37.54
C ALA A 125 -15.10 11.16 -36.90
N CYS A 126 -13.95 10.56 -36.55
CA CYS A 126 -13.93 9.28 -35.83
C CYS A 126 -14.63 9.36 -34.47
N TYR A 127 -14.39 10.44 -33.71
CA TYR A 127 -15.05 10.62 -32.42
C TYR A 127 -16.56 10.79 -32.57
N GLU A 128 -17.01 11.60 -33.52
CA GLU A 128 -18.44 11.79 -33.81
C GLU A 128 -19.12 10.48 -34.24
N ASP A 129 -18.46 9.68 -35.07
CA ASP A 129 -18.93 8.35 -35.47
C ASP A 129 -19.01 7.39 -34.27
N MET A 130 -17.98 7.35 -33.42
CA MET A 130 -17.99 6.56 -32.18
C MET A 130 -19.13 6.96 -31.24
N VAL A 131 -19.43 8.26 -31.13
CA VAL A 131 -20.54 8.76 -30.30
C VAL A 131 -21.88 8.37 -30.91
N LYS A 132 -22.04 8.49 -32.23
CA LYS A 132 -23.28 8.15 -32.96
C LYS A 132 -23.59 6.66 -32.90
N ASN A 133 -22.58 5.81 -33.09
CA ASN A 133 -22.70 4.36 -33.06
C ASN A 133 -22.64 3.78 -31.64
N ASN A 134 -22.52 4.64 -30.62
CA ASN A 134 -22.42 4.27 -29.22
C ASN A 134 -21.32 3.22 -28.93
N ASP A 135 -20.12 3.48 -29.47
CA ASP A 135 -18.97 2.59 -29.34
C ASP A 135 -18.68 2.19 -27.88
N ILE A 136 -18.15 0.99 -27.70
CA ILE A 136 -17.84 0.41 -26.39
C ILE A 136 -16.95 1.33 -25.55
N TRP A 137 -15.99 2.02 -26.19
CA TRP A 137 -15.08 2.92 -25.49
C TRP A 137 -15.82 4.15 -24.93
N ILE A 138 -16.73 4.75 -25.70
CA ILE A 138 -17.58 5.87 -25.23
C ILE A 138 -18.55 5.40 -24.14
N SER A 139 -19.15 4.23 -24.33
CA SER A 139 -20.04 3.62 -23.33
C SER A 139 -19.32 3.38 -21.99
N ASN A 140 -18.05 2.96 -22.03
CA ASN A 140 -17.24 2.78 -20.82
C ASN A 140 -16.93 4.12 -20.12
N ILE A 141 -16.70 5.21 -20.87
CA ILE A 141 -16.52 6.54 -20.27
C ILE A 141 -17.77 6.96 -19.49
N ARG A 142 -18.95 6.84 -20.13
CA ARG A 142 -20.23 7.17 -19.48
C ARG A 142 -20.45 6.31 -18.25
N LYS A 143 -20.22 5.01 -18.36
CA LYS A 143 -20.33 4.06 -17.24
C LYS A 143 -19.42 4.43 -16.07
N GLU A 144 -18.16 4.76 -16.31
CA GLU A 144 -17.23 5.17 -15.25
C GLU A 144 -17.68 6.48 -14.58
N LEU A 145 -18.16 7.47 -15.35
CA LEU A 145 -18.72 8.69 -14.78
C LEU A 145 -19.95 8.40 -13.92
N SER A 146 -20.86 7.54 -14.38
CA SER A 146 -22.03 7.12 -13.60
C SER A 146 -21.64 6.40 -12.32
N ILE A 147 -20.66 5.49 -12.34
CA ILE A 147 -20.15 4.80 -11.14
C ILE A 147 -19.59 5.80 -10.12
N LEU A 148 -18.97 6.88 -10.57
CA LEU A 148 -18.44 7.94 -9.71
C LEU A 148 -19.52 8.89 -9.18
N GLY A 149 -20.76 8.80 -9.69
CA GLY A 149 -21.84 9.75 -9.42
C GLY A 149 -21.64 11.09 -10.13
N LEU A 150 -20.96 11.10 -11.28
CA LEU A 150 -20.56 12.29 -12.03
C LEU A 150 -21.07 12.26 -13.48
N ALA A 151 -22.21 11.60 -13.74
CA ALA A 151 -22.75 11.42 -15.08
C ALA A 151 -22.98 12.76 -15.82
N ASP A 152 -23.41 13.79 -15.09
CA ASP A 152 -23.69 15.13 -15.64
C ASP A 152 -22.44 15.81 -16.24
N LEU A 153 -21.24 15.43 -15.77
CA LEU A 153 -19.99 15.97 -16.30
C LEU A 153 -19.73 15.54 -17.76
N TYR A 154 -20.42 14.52 -18.26
CA TYR A 154 -20.29 14.09 -19.65
C TYR A 154 -20.63 15.22 -20.65
N GLN A 155 -21.68 16.00 -20.35
CA GLN A 155 -22.16 17.09 -21.21
C GLN A 155 -21.76 18.48 -20.69
N SER A 156 -21.13 18.56 -19.53
CA SER A 156 -20.72 19.83 -18.92
C SER A 156 -19.90 20.72 -19.86
N THR A 157 -20.16 22.03 -19.77
CA THR A 157 -19.47 23.11 -20.49
C THR A 157 -18.33 23.73 -19.67
N MET A 158 -18.06 23.19 -18.47
CA MET A 158 -16.97 23.65 -17.62
C MET A 158 -15.60 23.46 -18.29
N LYS A 159 -14.59 24.18 -17.77
CA LYS A 159 -13.20 24.01 -18.20
C LYS A 159 -12.73 22.57 -17.98
N GLU A 160 -12.07 22.00 -19.00
CA GLU A 160 -11.55 20.63 -19.01
C GLU A 160 -10.69 20.32 -17.78
N SER A 161 -9.77 21.22 -17.42
CA SER A 161 -8.88 21.03 -16.27
C SER A 161 -9.68 20.82 -14.97
N VAL A 162 -10.75 21.60 -14.78
CA VAL A 162 -11.62 21.51 -13.60
C VAL A 162 -12.36 20.17 -13.59
N ILE A 163 -12.91 19.74 -14.73
CA ILE A 163 -13.62 18.46 -14.81
C ILE A 163 -12.65 17.29 -14.53
N LEU A 164 -11.46 17.32 -15.12
CA LEU A 164 -10.43 16.30 -14.89
C LEU A 164 -10.02 16.23 -13.42
N ASP A 165 -9.87 17.38 -12.75
CA ASP A 165 -9.53 17.44 -11.33
C ASP A 165 -10.67 16.89 -10.45
N ILE A 166 -11.93 17.25 -10.75
CA ILE A 166 -13.11 16.70 -10.04
C ILE A 166 -13.15 15.18 -10.17
N ILE A 167 -13.01 14.64 -11.39
CA ILE A 167 -13.03 13.20 -11.64
C ILE A 167 -11.87 12.51 -10.91
N PHE A 168 -10.65 13.06 -10.98
CA PHE A 168 -9.48 12.49 -10.33
C PHE A 168 -9.60 12.47 -8.80
N ASN A 169 -10.03 13.59 -8.21
CA ASN A 169 -10.24 13.69 -6.77
C ASN A 169 -11.33 12.72 -6.30
N ARG A 170 -12.44 12.62 -7.04
CA ARG A 170 -13.52 11.67 -6.73
C ARG A 170 -13.03 10.22 -6.77
N MET A 171 -12.25 9.83 -7.78
CA MET A 171 -11.64 8.49 -7.83
C MET A 171 -10.73 8.23 -6.62
N CYS A 172 -9.93 9.22 -6.23
CA CYS A 172 -9.06 9.12 -5.06
C CYS A 172 -9.87 8.96 -3.76
N ASP A 173 -10.95 9.71 -3.59
CA ASP A 173 -11.77 9.67 -2.38
C ASP A 173 -12.57 8.38 -2.24
N VAL A 174 -13.17 7.89 -3.34
CA VAL A 174 -13.82 6.57 -3.37
C VAL A 174 -12.83 5.48 -2.96
N PHE A 175 -11.58 5.55 -3.45
CA PHE A 175 -10.55 4.60 -3.05
C PHE A 175 -10.16 4.73 -1.57
N LYS A 176 -9.96 5.94 -1.05
CA LYS A 176 -9.66 6.16 0.38
C LYS A 176 -10.76 5.59 1.27
N GLN A 177 -12.03 5.85 0.94
CA GLN A 177 -13.18 5.32 1.67
C GLN A 177 -13.18 3.79 1.68
N LYS A 178 -12.95 3.18 0.51
CA LYS A 178 -12.81 1.72 0.40
C LYS A 178 -11.70 1.17 1.29
N VAL A 179 -10.50 1.76 1.25
CA VAL A 179 -9.36 1.30 2.05
C VAL A 179 -9.63 1.43 3.54
N VAL A 180 -10.23 2.54 3.99
CA VAL A 180 -10.61 2.74 5.39
C VAL A 180 -11.61 1.66 5.82
N ASN A 181 -12.62 1.36 4.99
CA ASN A 181 -13.60 0.32 5.26
C ASN A 181 -12.97 -1.09 5.28
N ASP A 182 -12.05 -1.38 4.36
CA ASP A 182 -11.31 -2.65 4.35
C ASP A 182 -10.49 -2.82 5.63
N ILE A 183 -9.84 -1.74 6.09
CA ILE A 183 -9.06 -1.73 7.33
C ILE A 183 -9.98 -1.88 8.54
N SER A 184 -11.10 -1.16 8.62
CA SER A 184 -12.03 -1.23 9.75
C SER A 184 -12.67 -2.62 9.90
N ASN A 185 -12.96 -3.30 8.79
CA ASN A 185 -13.56 -4.63 8.79
C ASN A 185 -12.55 -5.78 8.84
N ALA A 186 -11.25 -5.49 8.73
CA ALA A 186 -10.24 -6.53 8.80
C ALA A 186 -10.20 -7.17 10.20
N SER A 187 -10.16 -8.51 10.23
CA SER A 187 -9.88 -9.35 11.40
C SER A 187 -8.39 -9.40 11.77
N LYS A 188 -7.55 -8.70 11.00
CA LYS A 188 -6.10 -8.54 11.18
C LYS A 188 -5.77 -7.05 11.26
N CYS A 189 -4.59 -6.71 11.78
CA CYS A 189 -4.14 -5.33 11.91
C CYS A 189 -5.04 -4.50 12.84
N ILE A 190 -5.46 -5.07 13.97
CA ILE A 190 -6.36 -4.41 14.93
C ILE A 190 -5.72 -3.12 15.43
N LEU A 191 -4.46 -3.20 15.86
CA LEU A 191 -3.70 -2.05 16.35
C LEU A 191 -3.51 -0.96 15.27
N TYR A 192 -3.35 -1.39 14.01
CA TYR A 192 -3.12 -0.49 12.88
C TYR A 192 -4.23 0.56 12.72
N LYS A 193 -5.49 0.18 12.97
CA LYS A 193 -6.66 1.06 12.90
C LYS A 193 -6.52 2.31 13.77
N HIS A 194 -5.76 2.21 14.86
CA HIS A 194 -5.57 3.28 15.83
C HIS A 194 -4.22 4.00 15.70
N VAL A 195 -3.24 3.38 15.02
CA VAL A 195 -1.89 3.94 14.82
C VAL A 195 -1.86 4.96 13.68
N VAL A 196 -2.74 4.78 12.72
CA VAL A 196 -2.73 5.46 11.43
C VAL A 196 -3.55 6.74 11.48
N ASP A 197 -3.03 7.80 10.87
CA ASP A 197 -3.63 9.15 10.89
C ASP A 197 -4.27 9.53 9.54
N HIS A 198 -3.47 9.67 8.49
CA HIS A 198 -3.85 10.24 7.20
C HIS A 198 -3.29 9.39 6.06
N PHE A 199 -4.03 9.35 4.95
CA PHE A 199 -3.62 8.65 3.73
C PHE A 199 -2.44 9.36 3.05
N CYS A 200 -1.24 9.13 3.58
CA CYS A 200 0.01 9.72 3.14
C CYS A 200 1.19 8.82 3.52
N LEU A 201 2.37 9.11 2.97
CA LEU A 201 3.59 8.42 3.36
C LEU A 201 3.86 8.65 4.86
N GLN A 202 3.79 7.57 5.63
CA GLN A 202 3.84 7.64 7.10
C GLN A 202 5.16 8.24 7.60
N VAL A 203 5.05 9.08 8.65
CA VAL A 203 6.14 9.98 9.10
C VAL A 203 7.45 9.22 9.36
N TYR A 204 7.40 8.09 10.04
CA TYR A 204 8.61 7.31 10.37
C TYR A 204 9.35 6.78 9.13
N LEU A 205 8.65 6.57 8.00
CA LEU A 205 9.27 6.12 6.74
C LEU A 205 10.14 7.21 6.10
N LYS A 206 9.87 8.48 6.42
CA LYS A 206 10.64 9.64 5.97
C LYS A 206 11.86 9.93 6.87
N LYS A 207 11.92 9.32 8.06
CA LYS A 207 13.00 9.57 9.02
C LYS A 207 14.26 8.76 8.67
N PRO A 208 15.46 9.26 9.02
CA PRO A 208 16.73 8.59 8.74
C PRO A 208 16.96 7.44 9.73
N ILE A 209 16.17 6.36 9.57
CA ILE A 209 16.26 5.14 10.36
C ILE A 209 16.92 4.07 9.49
N HIS A 210 17.89 3.35 10.06
CA HIS A 210 18.52 2.24 9.36
C HIS A 210 17.47 1.24 8.83
N VAL A 211 17.58 0.85 7.56
CA VAL A 211 16.56 0.09 6.82
C VAL A 211 16.08 -1.17 7.56
N LYS A 212 17.01 -1.87 8.22
CA LYS A 212 16.72 -3.05 9.05
C LYS A 212 15.71 -2.77 10.16
N TYR A 213 15.89 -1.66 10.87
CA TYR A 213 15.05 -1.25 11.99
C TYR A 213 13.71 -0.70 11.51
N ARG A 214 13.73 0.13 10.46
CA ARG A 214 12.51 0.62 9.82
C ARG A 214 11.58 -0.53 9.41
N LYS A 215 12.12 -1.55 8.74
CA LYS A 215 11.34 -2.72 8.31
C LYS A 215 10.72 -3.46 9.49
N LEU A 216 11.39 -3.57 10.63
CA LEU A 216 10.82 -4.20 11.83
C LEU A 216 9.65 -3.39 12.40
N ILE A 217 9.77 -2.05 12.44
CA ILE A 217 8.69 -1.17 12.87
C ILE A 217 7.48 -1.32 11.93
N THR A 218 7.71 -1.30 10.61
CA THR A 218 6.66 -1.50 9.61
C THR A 218 5.99 -2.86 9.75
N ARG A 219 6.78 -3.93 9.94
CA ARG A 219 6.26 -5.28 10.16
C ARG A 219 5.41 -5.37 11.42
N LEU A 220 5.77 -4.66 12.48
CA LEU A 220 4.96 -4.61 13.69
C LEU A 220 3.64 -3.86 13.45
N ARG A 221 3.70 -2.65 12.86
CA ARG A 221 2.51 -1.83 12.55
C ARG A 221 1.49 -2.57 11.67
N LEU A 222 1.95 -3.31 10.66
CA LEU A 222 1.10 -4.00 9.68
C LEU A 222 0.80 -5.47 10.04
N SER A 223 1.00 -5.88 11.29
CA SER A 223 0.83 -7.27 11.76
C SER A 223 1.52 -8.31 10.84
N SER A 224 2.70 -7.96 10.30
CA SER A 224 3.56 -8.79 9.45
C SER A 224 4.77 -9.32 10.24
N HIS A 225 4.58 -9.55 11.53
CA HIS A 225 5.58 -10.06 12.48
C HIS A 225 5.31 -11.53 12.85
N ASP A 226 6.21 -12.10 13.65
CA ASP A 226 6.22 -13.53 14.02
C ASP A 226 5.66 -13.79 15.44
N LEU A 227 5.03 -12.81 16.09
CA LEU A 227 4.32 -13.00 17.36
C LEU A 227 3.20 -14.06 17.26
N LYS A 228 2.94 -14.82 18.34
CA LYS A 228 1.98 -15.93 18.39
C LYS A 228 0.55 -15.50 18.08
N ILE A 229 0.17 -14.24 18.33
CA ILE A 229 -1.12 -13.71 17.88
C ILE A 229 -1.33 -13.83 16.36
N GLU A 230 -0.25 -13.80 15.58
CA GLU A 230 -0.25 -13.96 14.13
C GLU A 230 0.19 -15.36 13.68
N THR A 231 1.23 -15.96 14.26
CA THR A 231 1.70 -17.29 13.83
C THR A 231 0.72 -18.39 14.22
N GLY A 232 0.10 -18.31 15.40
CA GLY A 232 -0.94 -19.26 15.83
C GLY A 232 -2.20 -19.24 14.96
N ARG A 233 -2.39 -18.22 14.09
CA ARG A 233 -3.45 -18.25 13.07
C ARG A 233 -3.20 -19.31 12.02
N TYR A 234 -1.95 -19.54 11.63
CA TYR A 234 -1.60 -20.55 10.64
C TYR A 234 -1.78 -21.97 11.18
N GLU A 235 -1.72 -22.11 12.50
CA GLU A 235 -1.97 -23.35 13.25
C GLU A 235 -3.45 -23.51 13.65
N ASN A 236 -4.35 -22.62 13.20
CA ASN A 236 -5.78 -22.61 13.56
C ASN A 236 -6.08 -22.54 15.07
N LEU A 237 -5.16 -21.99 15.87
CA LEU A 237 -5.39 -21.79 17.30
C LEU A 237 -6.43 -20.69 17.53
N THR A 238 -7.31 -20.91 18.50
CA THR A 238 -8.20 -19.87 19.03
C THR A 238 -7.38 -18.73 19.63
N ARG A 239 -7.93 -17.50 19.64
CA ARG A 239 -7.17 -16.31 20.05
C ARG A 239 -6.56 -16.45 21.45
N ASP A 240 -7.31 -17.04 22.38
CA ASP A 240 -6.91 -17.19 23.79
C ASP A 240 -5.78 -18.21 23.99
N CYS A 241 -5.59 -19.12 23.03
CA CYS A 241 -4.50 -20.10 23.02
C CYS A 241 -3.21 -19.56 22.40
N ARG A 242 -3.20 -18.35 21.81
CA ARG A 242 -2.03 -17.76 21.14
C ARG A 242 -1.10 -17.08 22.14
N LYS A 243 -0.57 -17.85 23.07
CA LYS A 243 0.12 -17.36 24.26
C LYS A 243 1.61 -17.10 24.03
N CYS A 244 2.20 -16.28 24.88
CA CYS A 244 3.63 -16.00 24.86
C CYS A 244 4.40 -17.19 25.44
N GLU A 245 5.27 -17.78 24.61
CA GLU A 245 6.14 -18.91 24.99
C GLU A 245 7.42 -18.44 25.67
N SER A 246 7.71 -17.14 25.65
CA SER A 246 8.94 -16.58 26.24
C SER A 246 8.76 -16.10 27.67
N CYS A 247 7.58 -16.24 28.27
CA CYS A 247 7.36 -15.88 29.67
C CYS A 247 6.29 -16.76 30.33
N ASN A 248 6.30 -16.82 31.65
CA ASN A 248 5.42 -17.71 32.41
C ASN A 248 4.06 -17.07 32.78
N LEU A 249 3.72 -15.93 32.17
CA LEU A 249 2.47 -15.21 32.46
C LEU A 249 1.23 -15.87 31.83
N ASN A 250 1.40 -16.82 30.91
CA ASN A 250 0.30 -17.56 30.27
C ASN A 250 -0.74 -16.65 29.57
N VAL A 251 -0.30 -15.47 29.08
CA VAL A 251 -1.11 -14.47 28.39
C VAL A 251 -0.87 -14.48 26.88
N ILE A 252 -1.80 -13.89 26.12
CA ILE A 252 -1.71 -13.73 24.67
C ILE A 252 -0.45 -12.96 24.28
N GLU A 253 0.28 -13.45 23.27
CA GLU A 253 1.45 -12.75 22.72
C GLU A 253 1.06 -11.78 21.60
N ASP A 254 0.48 -10.65 21.98
CA ASP A 254 0.20 -9.55 21.08
C ASP A 254 1.26 -8.44 21.15
N GLU A 255 1.11 -7.41 20.32
CA GLU A 255 2.01 -6.27 20.26
C GLU A 255 2.10 -5.52 21.60
N PHE A 256 1.02 -5.49 22.38
CA PHE A 256 0.99 -4.85 23.70
C PHE A 256 1.82 -5.61 24.72
N HIS A 257 1.59 -6.93 24.82
CA HIS A 257 2.38 -7.78 25.69
C HIS A 257 3.86 -7.73 25.31
N PHE A 258 4.15 -7.91 24.02
CA PHE A 258 5.49 -7.91 23.49
C PHE A 258 6.23 -6.61 23.80
N LEU A 259 5.65 -5.44 23.50
CA LEU A 259 6.32 -4.16 23.69
C LEU A 259 6.45 -3.74 25.15
N LEU A 260 5.40 -3.90 25.96
CA LEU A 260 5.28 -3.19 27.25
C LEU A 260 5.19 -4.08 28.48
N ILE A 261 4.84 -5.37 28.36
CA ILE A 261 4.57 -6.23 29.53
C ILE A 261 5.62 -7.32 29.70
N CYS A 262 5.95 -8.07 28.64
CA CYS A 262 6.69 -9.32 28.69
C CYS A 262 7.93 -9.26 29.63
N PRO A 263 7.96 -10.05 30.72
CA PRO A 263 9.04 -10.01 31.71
C PRO A 263 10.40 -10.42 31.15
N SER A 264 10.46 -11.41 30.24
CA SER A 264 11.71 -11.85 29.63
C SER A 264 12.37 -10.76 28.78
N LEU A 265 11.60 -9.76 28.33
CA LEU A 265 12.07 -8.62 27.56
C LEU A 265 12.32 -7.36 28.42
N CYS A 266 12.25 -7.47 29.76
CA CYS A 266 12.33 -6.33 30.66
C CYS A 266 13.64 -5.54 30.52
N SER A 267 14.79 -6.23 30.52
CA SER A 267 16.11 -5.58 30.38
C SER A 267 16.28 -4.83 29.06
N LEU A 268 15.77 -5.39 27.96
CA LEU A 268 15.77 -4.74 26.65
C LEU A 268 14.82 -3.55 26.62
N ARG A 269 13.65 -3.67 27.25
CA ARG A 269 12.66 -2.61 27.35
C ARG A 269 13.23 -1.43 28.14
N ASP A 270 13.87 -1.67 29.28
CA ASP A 270 14.50 -0.62 30.10
C ASP A 270 15.66 0.08 29.37
N LYS A 271 16.38 -0.64 28.52
CA LYS A 271 17.49 -0.10 27.73
C LYS A 271 17.04 0.80 26.58
N TYR A 272 15.96 0.45 25.89
CA TYR A 272 15.59 1.10 24.62
C TYR A 272 14.26 1.86 24.66
N ILE A 273 13.32 1.49 25.51
CA ILE A 273 12.00 2.12 25.61
C ILE A 273 11.98 3.05 26.82
N LYS A 274 11.46 4.27 26.65
CA LYS A 274 11.38 5.26 27.74
C LYS A 274 10.51 4.72 28.89
N LYS A 275 10.94 4.95 30.14
CA LYS A 275 10.20 4.57 31.37
C LYS A 275 8.74 5.04 31.39
N TYR A 276 8.42 6.14 30.71
CA TYR A 276 7.04 6.63 30.50
C TYR A 276 6.10 5.54 29.96
N TYR A 277 6.56 4.73 29.00
CA TYR A 277 5.75 3.67 28.40
C TYR A 277 5.56 2.47 29.34
N SER A 278 6.58 2.15 30.15
CA SER A 278 6.56 1.03 31.11
C SER A 278 5.76 1.34 32.38
N ARG A 279 5.70 2.60 32.82
CA ARG A 279 4.92 3.00 34.01
C ARG A 279 3.44 3.03 33.67
N LYS A 280 2.61 2.15 34.23
CA LYS A 280 1.18 2.01 33.89
C LYS A 280 0.99 1.80 32.37
N PRO A 281 1.38 0.62 31.85
CA PRO A 281 1.31 0.31 30.43
C PRO A 281 -0.15 0.25 29.96
N SER A 282 -0.43 0.75 28.75
CA SER A 282 -1.75 0.69 28.12
C SER A 282 -1.63 0.58 26.60
N VAL A 283 -2.71 0.15 25.94
CA VAL A 283 -2.76 0.09 24.47
C VAL A 283 -2.58 1.49 23.86
N TYR A 284 -3.10 2.54 24.51
CA TYR A 284 -2.87 3.93 24.12
C TYR A 284 -1.37 4.28 24.06
N LYS A 285 -0.58 3.82 25.03
CA LYS A 285 0.87 4.03 25.06
C LYS A 285 1.60 3.26 23.95
N VAL A 286 1.09 2.10 23.55
CA VAL A 286 1.59 1.39 22.36
C VAL A 286 1.33 2.21 21.11
N ILE A 287 0.12 2.71 20.93
CA ILE A 287 -0.25 3.56 19.79
C ILE A 287 0.67 4.78 19.74
N GLN A 288 0.84 5.47 20.87
CA GLN A 288 1.75 6.62 20.98
C GLN A 288 3.20 6.26 20.59
N LEU A 289 3.70 5.10 21.04
CA LEU A 289 5.05 4.61 20.71
C LEU A 289 5.20 4.30 19.22
N LEU A 290 4.19 3.71 18.59
CA LEU A 290 4.21 3.36 17.16
C LEU A 290 3.96 4.56 16.23
N SER A 291 3.35 5.63 16.74
CA SER A 291 3.07 6.88 16.02
C SER A 291 4.07 8.00 16.34
N THR A 292 5.12 7.74 17.12
CA THR A 292 6.14 8.74 17.46
C THR A 292 6.86 9.27 16.21
N SER A 293 7.12 10.58 16.18
CA SER A 293 7.87 11.25 15.12
C SER A 293 9.35 11.47 15.49
N ASN A 294 9.74 11.16 16.74
CA ASN A 294 11.09 11.36 17.24
C ASN A 294 12.05 10.29 16.70
N THR A 295 13.06 10.71 15.94
CA THR A 295 14.02 9.80 15.30
C THR A 295 14.79 8.94 16.30
N LYS A 296 15.18 9.48 17.46
CA LYS A 296 15.93 8.73 18.48
C LYS A 296 15.06 7.63 19.09
N GLU A 297 13.79 7.94 19.38
CA GLU A 297 12.82 6.95 19.85
C GLU A 297 12.57 5.87 18.80
N LEU A 298 12.40 6.23 17.53
CA LEU A 298 12.21 5.27 16.44
C LEU A 298 13.43 4.35 16.26
N CYS A 299 14.63 4.90 16.31
CA CYS A 299 15.87 4.11 16.26
C CYS A 299 15.97 3.14 17.45
N ASN A 300 15.63 3.59 18.66
CA ASN A 300 15.65 2.73 19.84
C ASN A 300 14.55 1.67 19.80
N LEU A 301 13.34 2.01 19.36
CA LEU A 301 12.27 1.05 19.11
C LEU A 301 12.73 -0.01 18.11
N GLY A 302 13.33 0.40 17.00
CA GLY A 302 13.88 -0.52 16.02
C GLY A 302 14.97 -1.45 16.56
N LYS A 303 15.87 -0.95 17.42
CA LYS A 303 16.87 -1.76 18.14
C LYS A 303 16.20 -2.74 19.09
N TYR A 304 15.22 -2.28 19.88
CA TYR A 304 14.42 -3.12 20.76
C TYR A 304 13.80 -4.28 19.97
N LEU A 305 13.08 -3.98 18.88
CA LEU A 305 12.44 -5.00 18.04
C LEU A 305 13.45 -6.01 17.49
N TYR A 306 14.66 -5.56 17.13
CA TYR A 306 15.68 -6.45 16.62
C TYR A 306 16.20 -7.42 17.70
N TYR A 307 16.62 -6.91 18.85
CA TYR A 307 17.17 -7.74 19.92
C TYR A 307 16.11 -8.59 20.60
N ALA A 308 14.90 -8.04 20.81
CA ALA A 308 13.78 -8.76 21.39
C ALA A 308 13.39 -9.96 20.53
N ASN A 309 13.27 -9.79 19.21
CA ASN A 309 12.99 -10.93 18.32
C ASN A 309 14.11 -11.98 18.35
N LYS A 310 15.39 -11.57 18.41
CA LYS A 310 16.52 -12.51 18.52
C LYS A 310 16.47 -13.31 19.82
N GLN A 311 16.22 -12.65 20.95
CA GLN A 311 16.10 -13.32 22.25
C GLN A 311 14.91 -14.31 22.25
N ARG A 312 13.78 -13.88 21.68
CA ARG A 312 12.57 -14.70 21.56
C ARG A 312 12.81 -15.98 20.75
N THR A 313 13.52 -15.89 19.62
CA THR A 313 13.86 -17.07 18.81
C THR A 313 14.82 -18.03 19.51
N LEU A 314 15.69 -17.54 20.40
CA LEU A 314 16.58 -18.42 21.16
C LEU A 314 15.81 -19.22 22.21
N HIS A 315 14.85 -18.60 22.91
CA HIS A 315 14.01 -19.30 23.89
C HIS A 315 13.11 -20.37 23.28
N VAL A 316 12.61 -20.15 22.05
CA VAL A 316 11.77 -21.16 21.36
C VAL A 316 12.58 -22.41 21.00
N ASN A 317 13.88 -22.26 20.68
CA ASN A 317 14.73 -23.39 20.30
C ASN A 317 15.32 -24.14 21.49
N TYR A 318 15.30 -23.55 22.69
CA TYR A 318 15.78 -24.15 23.94
C TYR A 318 14.80 -23.82 25.07
N PRO A 319 13.62 -24.47 25.09
CA PRO A 319 12.71 -24.36 26.22
C PRO A 319 13.40 -24.99 27.45
N ASN A 320 13.50 -24.23 28.54
CA ASN A 320 14.01 -24.74 29.82
C ASN A 320 13.10 -25.84 30.39
#